data_AF-A0A533XJ96-F1
#
_entry.id   AF-A0A533XJ96-F1
#
_cell.length_a   1.000
_cell.length_b   1.000
_cell.length_c   1.000
_cell.angle_alpha   90.00
_cell.angle_beta   90.00
_cell.angle_gamma   90.00
#
_symmetry.space_group_name_H-M   'P 1'
#
loop_
_entity.id
_entity.type
_entity.pdbx_description
1 polymer ?
#
loop_
_entity_poly.entity_id
_entity_poly.type
_entity_poly.pdbx_seq_one_letter_code
_entity_poly.pdbx_strand_id
1 'polypeptide(L)'
;VEVVLFTNAAQADHMLRIAEELKVVENLRQALQKTVVASVGPTAAEHLRDSGLAVDFEPSHSKMGTLVKETAERATALLERKRAGTS
;
A
#
# COMPACT_ATOMS: atom_id res chain seq x y z
N VAL A 1 -1.02 0.91 11.95
CA VAL A 1 -0.31 1.74 10.94
C VAL A 1 -1.36 2.40 10.08
N GLU A 2 -1.12 3.63 9.63
CA GLU A 2 -2.08 4.38 8.81
C GLU A 2 -1.68 4.45 7.33
N VAL A 3 -0.38 4.43 7.04
CA VAL A 3 0.16 4.49 5.67
C VAL A 3 1.31 3.48 5.55
N VAL A 4 1.36 2.76 4.43
CA VAL A 4 2.46 1.90 3.99
C VAL A 4 2.89 2.32 2.59
N LEU A 5 4.20 2.44 2.39
CA LEU A 5 4.81 2.88 1.14
C LEU A 5 5.65 1.74 0.56
N PHE A 6 5.41 1.38 -0.69
CA PHE A 6 6.20 0.39 -1.42
C PHE A 6 7.06 1.09 -2.47
N THR A 7 8.38 0.90 -2.36
CA THR A 7 9.35 1.38 -3.37
C THR A 7 9.70 0.31 -4.39
N ASN A 8 9.25 -0.93 -4.17
CA ASN A 8 9.39 -2.06 -5.07
C ASN A 8 8.29 -3.09 -4.80
N ALA A 9 7.75 -3.69 -5.86
CA ALA A 9 6.83 -4.81 -5.82
C ALA A 9 7.32 -5.98 -4.94
N ALA A 10 8.60 -6.36 -5.05
CA ALA A 10 9.15 -7.50 -4.30
C ALA A 10 9.05 -7.34 -2.78
N GLN A 11 8.97 -6.10 -2.26
CA GLN A 11 8.77 -5.86 -0.83
C GLN A 11 7.41 -6.38 -0.36
N ALA A 12 6.37 -6.26 -1.18
CA ALA A 12 5.04 -6.76 -0.84
C ALA A 12 4.95 -8.27 -0.92
N ASP A 13 5.57 -8.89 -1.94
CA ASP A 13 5.61 -10.36 -2.05
C ASP A 13 6.29 -10.98 -0.83
N HIS A 14 7.44 -10.43 -0.44
CA HIS A 14 8.15 -10.89 0.75
C HIS A 14 7.32 -10.69 2.02
N MET A 15 6.64 -9.55 2.15
CA MET A 15 5.76 -9.27 3.29
C MET A 15 4.60 -10.29 3.38
N LEU A 16 3.93 -10.56 2.24
CA LEU A 16 2.82 -11.52 2.19
C LEU A 16 3.30 -12.94 2.49
N ARG A 17 4.44 -13.35 1.92
CA ARG A 17 5.06 -14.66 2.20
C ARG A 17 5.39 -14.84 3.68
N ILE A 18 6.02 -13.84 4.31
CA ILE A 18 6.32 -13.90 5.75
C ILE A 18 5.01 -13.96 6.56
N ALA A 19 3.98 -13.23 6.16
CA ALA A 19 2.68 -13.29 6.82
C ALA A 19 2.00 -14.66 6.68
N GLU A 20 2.18 -15.35 5.55
CA GLU A 20 1.72 -16.74 5.35
C GLU A 20 2.49 -17.71 6.27
N GLU A 21 3.83 -17.61 6.32
CA GLU A 21 4.69 -18.42 7.19
C GLU A 21 4.30 -18.26 8.67
N LEU A 22 3.94 -17.03 9.07
CA LEU A 22 3.47 -16.70 10.42
C LEU A 22 1.98 -16.96 10.64
N LYS A 23 1.23 -17.43 9.63
CA LYS A 23 -0.23 -17.66 9.66
C LYS A 23 -1.07 -16.43 10.03
N VAL A 24 -0.62 -15.25 9.64
CA VAL A 24 -1.29 -13.95 9.88
C VAL A 24 -1.66 -13.20 8.60
N VAL A 25 -1.56 -13.84 7.43
CA VAL A 25 -1.85 -13.20 6.13
C VAL A 25 -3.24 -12.58 6.05
N GLU A 26 -4.26 -13.23 6.63
CA GLU A 26 -5.62 -12.69 6.64
C GLU A 26 -5.73 -11.44 7.52
N ASN A 27 -5.12 -11.46 8.71
CA ASN A 27 -5.05 -10.30 9.59
C ASN A 27 -4.31 -9.13 8.91
N LEU A 28 -3.23 -9.42 8.18
CA LEU A 28 -2.51 -8.42 7.40
C LEU A 28 -3.39 -7.83 6.30
N ARG A 29 -4.10 -8.66 5.53
CA ARG A 29 -5.02 -8.18 4.48
C ARG A 29 -6.13 -7.30 5.06
N GLN A 30 -6.73 -7.70 6.17
CA GLN A 30 -7.74 -6.89 6.87
C GLN A 30 -7.17 -5.56 7.40
N ALA A 31 -5.94 -5.56 7.91
CA ALA A 31 -5.28 -4.33 8.32
C ALA A 31 -5.01 -3.41 7.12
N LEU A 32 -4.60 -3.96 5.98
CA LEU A 32 -4.32 -3.20 4.76
C LEU A 32 -5.59 -2.62 4.10
N GLN A 33 -6.78 -3.18 4.35
CA GLN A 33 -8.05 -2.57 3.94
C GLN A 33 -8.32 -1.23 4.65
N LYS A 34 -7.67 -0.95 5.78
CA LYS A 34 -7.83 0.29 6.57
C LYS A 34 -6.57 1.16 6.59
N THR A 35 -5.52 0.73 5.88
CA THR A 35 -4.21 1.39 5.80
C THR A 35 -3.99 1.89 4.39
N VAL A 36 -3.61 3.15 4.20
CA VAL A 36 -3.25 3.67 2.87
C VAL A 36 -2.05 2.90 2.33
N VAL A 37 -2.17 2.36 1.12
CA VAL A 37 -1.12 1.65 0.39
C VAL A 37 -0.72 2.53 -0.78
N ALA A 38 0.51 3.04 -0.76
CA ALA A 38 1.07 3.80 -1.87
C ALA A 38 2.23 3.06 -2.52
N SER A 39 2.33 3.18 -3.84
CA SER A 39 3.37 2.56 -4.67
C SER A 39 4.22 3.63 -5.35
N VAL A 40 5.52 3.39 -5.51
CA VAL A 40 6.42 4.35 -6.17
C VAL A 40 6.12 4.54 -7.66
N GLY A 41 5.42 3.62 -8.31
CA GLY A 41 5.11 3.77 -9.73
C GLY A 41 4.27 2.64 -10.31
N PRO A 42 3.92 2.75 -11.61
CA PRO A 42 2.88 1.93 -12.24
C PRO A 42 3.22 0.44 -12.25
N THR A 43 4.45 0.07 -12.60
CA THR A 43 4.89 -1.35 -12.60
C THR A 43 4.79 -1.98 -11.21
N ALA A 44 5.20 -1.25 -10.17
CA ALA A 44 5.08 -1.75 -8.81
C ALA A 44 3.61 -1.80 -8.35
N ALA A 45 2.79 -0.84 -8.80
CA ALA A 45 1.37 -0.79 -8.47
C ALA A 45 0.56 -1.90 -9.13
N GLU A 46 0.85 -2.24 -10.40
CA GLU A 46 0.27 -3.39 -11.09
C GLU A 46 0.54 -4.68 -10.32
N HIS A 47 1.81 -4.92 -9.96
CA HIS A 47 2.18 -6.12 -9.21
C HIS A 47 1.53 -6.21 -7.83
N LEU A 48 1.42 -5.08 -7.11
CA LEU A 48 0.68 -5.04 -5.84
C LEU A 48 -0.78 -5.46 -6.02
N ARG A 49 -1.44 -4.98 -7.08
CA ARG A 49 -2.83 -5.34 -7.40
C ARG A 49 -2.96 -6.82 -7.74
N ASP A 50 -2.02 -7.37 -8.50
CA ASP A 50 -1.97 -8.81 -8.82
C ASP A 50 -1.81 -9.68 -7.55
N SER A 51 -1.07 -9.18 -6.55
CA SER A 51 -0.94 -9.81 -5.22
C SER A 51 -2.16 -9.58 -4.29
N GLY A 52 -3.22 -8.94 -4.81
CA GLY A 52 -4.47 -8.67 -4.11
C GLY A 52 -4.40 -7.49 -3.13
N LEU A 53 -3.46 -6.56 -3.34
CA LEU A 53 -3.34 -5.33 -2.56
C LEU A 53 -3.85 -4.14 -3.37
N ALA A 54 -4.91 -3.49 -2.89
CA ALA A 54 -5.40 -2.26 -3.48
C ALA A 54 -4.39 -1.12 -3.25
N VAL A 55 -3.99 -0.44 -4.33
CA VAL A 55 -3.11 0.74 -4.30
C VAL A 55 -3.97 2.00 -4.32
N ASP A 56 -3.84 2.82 -3.28
CA ASP A 56 -4.63 4.05 -3.11
C ASP A 56 -3.95 5.28 -3.71
N PHE A 57 -2.62 5.24 -3.88
CA PHE A 57 -1.85 6.37 -4.36
C PHE A 57 -0.58 5.95 -5.11
N GLU A 58 -0.28 6.71 -6.16
CA GLU A 58 0.98 6.68 -6.89
C GLU A 58 1.46 8.14 -7.02
N PRO A 59 2.77 8.42 -6.77
CA PRO A 59 3.30 9.76 -6.85
C PRO A 59 3.43 10.22 -8.29
N SER A 60 3.57 11.53 -8.48
CA SER A 60 3.76 12.10 -9.81
C SER A 60 5.08 11.68 -10.48
N HIS A 61 6.08 11.28 -9.70
CA HIS A 61 7.37 10.76 -10.17
C HIS A 61 7.81 9.55 -9.35
N SER A 62 8.36 8.54 -10.03
CA SER A 62 8.85 7.31 -9.40
C SER A 62 10.18 7.46 -8.68
N LYS A 63 10.17 8.28 -7.62
CA LYS A 63 11.27 8.53 -6.71
C LYS A 63 10.75 8.41 -5.28
N MET A 64 11.54 7.77 -4.41
CA MET A 64 11.15 7.56 -3.01
C MET A 64 10.87 8.89 -2.27
N GLY A 65 11.65 9.94 -2.51
CA GLY A 65 11.40 11.26 -1.90
C GLY A 65 10.06 11.86 -2.30
N THR A 66 9.68 11.73 -3.58
CA THR A 66 8.39 12.18 -4.10
C THR A 66 7.23 11.36 -3.52
N LEU A 67 7.39 10.03 -3.45
CA LEU A 67 6.43 9.12 -2.82
C LEU A 67 6.13 9.55 -1.37
N VAL A 68 7.16 9.75 -0.56
CA VAL A 68 6.99 10.15 0.85
C VAL A 68 6.30 11.51 0.95
N LYS A 69 6.80 12.52 0.22
CA LYS A 69 6.27 13.89 0.27
C LYS A 69 4.79 13.93 -0.12
N GLU A 70 4.45 13.42 -1.30
CA GLU A 70 3.11 13.57 -1.85
C GLU A 70 2.07 12.71 -1.12
N THR A 71 2.48 11.54 -0.61
CA THR A 71 1.60 10.72 0.24
C THR A 71 1.34 11.42 1.57
N ALA A 72 2.36 12.01 2.20
CA ALA A 72 2.20 12.75 3.46
C ALA A 72 1.25 13.95 3.30
N GLU A 73 1.38 14.71 2.21
CA GLU A 73 0.49 15.83 1.87
C GLU A 73 -0.99 15.40 1.72
N ARG A 74 -1.23 14.14 1.36
CA ARG A 74 -2.58 13.61 1.05
C ARG A 74 -3.07 12.58 2.06
N ALA A 75 -2.31 12.29 3.11
CA ALA A 75 -2.52 11.14 3.99
C ALA A 75 -3.92 11.14 4.60
N THR A 76 -4.36 12.28 5.15
CA THR A 76 -5.69 12.43 5.76
C THR A 76 -6.81 12.13 4.76
N ALA A 77 -6.78 12.76 3.59
CA ALA A 77 -7.80 12.57 2.55
C ALA A 77 -7.81 11.13 2.00
N LEU A 78 -6.63 10.51 1.85
CA LEU A 78 -6.51 9.11 1.44
C LEU A 78 -7.10 8.16 2.49
N LEU A 79 -6.82 8.40 3.78
CA LEU A 79 -7.34 7.61 4.90
C LEU A 79 -8.85 7.70 5.00
N GLU A 80 -9.41 8.91 4.91
CA GLU A 80 -10.86 9.13 4.96
C GLU A 80 -11.57 8.40 3.82
N ARG A 81 -11.09 8.56 2.58
CA ARG A 81 -11.65 7.85 1.42
C ARG A 81 -11.58 6.35 1.59
N LYS A 82 -10.44 5.82 2.01
CA LYS A 82 -10.25 4.38 2.18
C LYS A 82 -11.21 3.82 3.23
N ARG A 83 -11.32 4.46 4.40
CA ARG A 83 -12.20 4.02 5.49
C ARG A 83 -13.69 4.16 5.14
N ALA A 84 -14.06 5.13 4.31
CA ALA A 84 -15.43 5.27 3.83
C ALA A 84 -15.84 4.18 2.81
N GLY A 85 -14.90 3.65 2.03
CA GLY A 85 -15.14 2.59 1.05
C GLY A 85 -15.15 1.16 1.61
N THR A 86 -14.71 0.95 2.85
CA THR A 86 -14.64 -0.37 3.51
C THR A 86 -15.91 -0.68 4.33
N SER A 87 -17.07 -0.10 3.98
CA SER A 87 -18.37 -0.38 4.63
C SER A 87 -19.09 -1.57 4.01
#